data_AF-A0A7Y9W290-F1
#
_entry.id   AF-A0A7Y9W290-F1
#
_cell.length_a   1.000
_cell.length_b   1.000
_cell.length_c   1.000
_cell.angle_alpha   90.00
_cell.angle_beta   90.00
_cell.angle_gamma   90.00
#
_symmetry.space_group_name_H-M   'P 1'
#
loop_
_entity.id
_entity.type
_entity.pdbx_description
1 polymer ?
#
loop_
_entity_poly.entity_id
_entity_poly.type
_entity_poly.pdbx_seq_one_letter_code
_entity_poly.pdbx_strand_id
1 'polypeptide(L)'
;MNAPTDLPFQRVAAALDAYRRNLATVARWADPSWSAALLGADAAQLEAWRGALERAGAAAVETCSQALADAAGVKPPSFAALTQSALKASASGAAQPNAVLLDALPVRHALQVLCMRALSFRRAEARRLIDKRTRSLLAEWTGVGVDRLTQDAHLADAPDIARLATRAAMPPLTALDANALAVEGCALLLRDLGSASAAQGMHDAQGMYAGQAGHVAGEANRLPLLRLALPRVLPAPAWLAAVPTALDAPGSARLFARLSDLLPEFAWLFG
;
A
#
# COMPACT_ATOMS: atom_id res chain seq x y z
N MET A 1 -5.44 -0.76 25.32
CA MET A 1 -5.13 -2.08 25.91
C MET A 1 -5.03 -3.05 24.76
N ASN A 2 -3.83 -3.60 24.49
CA ASN A 2 -3.67 -4.61 23.45
C ASN A 2 -4.20 -5.94 24.01
N ALA A 3 -5.19 -6.52 23.35
CA ALA A 3 -5.67 -7.86 23.68
C ALA A 3 -4.53 -8.86 23.41
N PRO A 4 -4.42 -9.96 24.19
CA PRO A 4 -3.47 -11.02 23.88
C PRO A 4 -3.79 -11.61 22.50
N THR A 5 -2.81 -11.60 21.61
CA THR A 5 -2.89 -12.12 20.22
C THR A 5 -2.05 -13.37 20.03
N ASP A 6 -1.72 -14.06 21.13
CA ASP A 6 -0.77 -15.18 21.15
C ASP A 6 -1.28 -16.42 20.41
N LEU A 7 -2.62 -16.52 20.22
CA LEU A 7 -3.25 -17.61 19.48
C LEU A 7 -3.69 -17.16 18.08
N PRO A 8 -3.52 -18.00 17.03
CA PRO A 8 -3.84 -17.62 15.64
C PRO A 8 -5.26 -17.09 15.42
N PHE A 9 -6.27 -17.64 16.11
CA PHE A 9 -7.66 -17.16 15.98
C PHE A 9 -7.88 -15.80 16.65
N GLN A 10 -7.17 -15.50 17.75
CA GLN A 10 -7.24 -14.18 18.40
C GLN A 10 -6.62 -13.11 17.51
N ARG A 11 -5.50 -13.43 16.86
CA ARG A 11 -4.89 -12.56 15.85
C ARG A 11 -5.84 -12.24 14.71
N VAL A 12 -6.50 -13.26 14.15
CA VAL A 12 -7.45 -13.08 13.04
C VAL A 12 -8.65 -12.24 13.46
N ALA A 13 -9.20 -12.49 14.65
CA ALA A 13 -10.28 -11.68 15.21
C ALA A 13 -9.84 -10.21 15.38
N ALA A 14 -8.65 -9.97 15.93
CA ALA A 14 -8.09 -8.64 16.08
C ALA A 14 -7.87 -7.93 14.74
N ALA A 15 -7.37 -8.65 13.72
CA ALA A 15 -7.19 -8.12 12.37
C ALA A 15 -8.54 -7.78 11.70
N LEU A 16 -9.55 -8.64 11.85
CA LEU A 16 -10.89 -8.40 11.34
C LEU A 16 -11.55 -7.19 12.02
N ASP A 17 -11.42 -7.09 13.34
CA ASP A 17 -11.94 -5.93 14.10
C ASP A 17 -11.22 -4.64 13.69
N ALA A 18 -9.91 -4.68 13.44
CA ALA A 18 -9.17 -3.53 12.94
C ALA A 18 -9.62 -3.12 11.53
N TYR A 19 -9.78 -4.09 10.63
CA TYR A 19 -10.37 -3.87 9.31
C TYR A 19 -11.76 -3.22 9.40
N ARG A 20 -12.64 -3.73 10.28
CA ARG A 20 -14.00 -3.17 10.48
C ARG A 20 -13.96 -1.74 10.98
N ARG A 21 -13.05 -1.39 11.90
CA ARG A 21 -12.86 -0.01 12.36
C ARG A 21 -12.40 0.92 11.24
N ASN A 22 -11.48 0.45 10.39
CA ASN A 22 -11.04 1.22 9.22
C ASN A 22 -12.21 1.43 8.25
N LEU A 23 -12.96 0.37 7.95
CA LEU A 23 -14.13 0.40 7.07
C LEU A 23 -15.20 1.37 7.59
N ALA A 24 -15.49 1.37 8.89
CA ALA A 24 -16.49 2.25 9.51
C ALA A 24 -16.13 3.75 9.44
N THR A 25 -14.91 4.10 9.04
CA THR A 25 -14.45 5.49 8.99
C THR A 25 -13.94 5.93 7.62
N VAL A 26 -14.07 5.09 6.58
CA VAL A 26 -13.63 5.35 5.20
C VAL A 26 -14.01 6.74 4.71
N ALA A 27 -15.26 7.16 4.93
CA ALA A 27 -15.75 8.44 4.42
C ALA A 27 -14.93 9.64 4.93
N ARG A 28 -14.21 9.50 6.06
CA ARG A 28 -13.37 10.55 6.64
C ARG A 28 -11.95 10.60 6.08
N TRP A 29 -11.41 9.47 5.63
CA TRP A 29 -10.00 9.38 5.24
C TRP A 29 -9.78 9.01 3.77
N ALA A 30 -10.81 8.59 3.06
CA ALA A 30 -10.71 8.34 1.63
C ALA A 30 -10.25 9.60 0.89
N ASP A 31 -9.44 9.41 -0.15
CA ASP A 31 -9.01 10.50 -1.01
C ASP A 31 -10.24 11.20 -1.61
N PRO A 32 -10.30 12.55 -1.60
CA PRO A 32 -11.48 13.29 -2.04
C PRO A 32 -11.94 12.95 -3.46
N SER A 33 -11.05 12.48 -4.34
CA SER A 33 -11.42 12.05 -5.70
C SER A 33 -12.39 10.87 -5.75
N TRP A 34 -12.46 10.05 -4.69
CA TRP A 34 -13.47 8.99 -4.57
C TRP A 34 -14.85 9.58 -4.35
N SER A 35 -15.02 10.42 -3.33
CA SER A 35 -16.30 11.08 -3.05
C SER A 35 -16.73 11.99 -4.21
N ALA A 36 -15.79 12.71 -4.84
CA ALA A 36 -16.06 13.55 -6.01
C ALA A 36 -16.71 12.74 -7.13
N ALA A 37 -16.09 11.62 -7.50
CA ALA A 37 -16.54 10.78 -8.59
C ALA A 37 -17.83 10.02 -8.26
N LEU A 38 -17.96 9.49 -7.03
CA LEU A 38 -19.09 8.65 -6.64
C LEU A 38 -20.35 9.47 -6.34
N LEU A 39 -20.21 10.69 -5.82
CA LEU A 39 -21.33 11.59 -5.55
C LEU A 39 -21.66 12.51 -6.74
N GLY A 40 -20.76 12.60 -7.74
CA GLY A 40 -20.87 13.60 -8.81
C GLY A 40 -20.74 15.03 -8.29
N ALA A 41 -19.96 15.22 -7.21
CA ALA A 41 -19.87 16.48 -6.47
C ALA A 41 -18.72 17.36 -6.98
N ASP A 42 -18.97 18.66 -7.07
CA ASP A 42 -17.94 19.67 -7.29
C ASP A 42 -17.13 19.98 -6.01
N ALA A 43 -16.13 20.86 -6.11
CA ALA A 43 -15.26 21.20 -5.00
C ALA A 43 -15.99 21.83 -3.79
N ALA A 44 -17.01 22.66 -4.03
CA ALA A 44 -17.75 23.32 -2.96
C ALA A 44 -18.68 22.32 -2.25
N GLN A 45 -19.31 21.43 -3.01
CA GLN A 45 -20.14 20.34 -2.50
C GLN A 45 -19.30 19.34 -1.69
N LEU A 46 -18.07 19.04 -2.13
CA LEU A 46 -17.16 18.16 -1.40
C LEU A 46 -16.71 18.77 -0.07
N GLU A 47 -16.47 20.07 -0.02
CA GLU A 47 -16.13 20.74 1.22
C GLU A 47 -17.31 20.74 2.20
N ALA A 48 -18.52 21.02 1.70
CA ALA A 48 -19.74 20.91 2.50
C ALA A 48 -19.97 19.47 3.01
N TRP A 49 -19.73 18.46 2.16
CA TRP A 49 -19.78 17.05 2.52
C TRP A 49 -18.79 16.70 3.63
N ARG A 50 -17.53 17.13 3.52
CA ARG A 50 -16.49 16.92 4.54
C ARG A 50 -16.90 17.53 5.87
N GLY A 51 -17.35 18.79 5.85
CA GLY A 51 -17.83 19.46 7.06
C GLY A 51 -19.06 18.78 7.68
N ALA A 52 -19.95 18.20 6.86
CA ALA A 52 -21.07 17.41 7.36
C ALA A 52 -20.61 16.12 8.05
N LEU A 53 -19.63 15.40 7.48
CA LEU A 53 -19.06 14.18 8.08
C LEU A 53 -18.32 14.43 9.40
N GLU A 54 -17.69 15.60 9.56
CA GLU A 54 -17.04 16.01 10.80
C GLU A 54 -18.04 16.22 11.94
N ARG A 55 -19.22 16.78 11.63
CA ARG A 55 -20.30 17.02 12.60
C ARG A 55 -21.22 15.82 12.79
N ALA A 56 -21.18 14.84 11.89
CA ALA A 56 -22.02 13.67 11.92
C ALA A 56 -21.64 12.72 13.08
N GLY A 57 -22.66 12.07 13.65
CA GLY A 57 -22.47 11.01 14.64
C GLY A 57 -21.84 9.74 14.03
N ALA A 58 -21.28 8.89 14.88
CA ALA A 58 -20.54 7.69 14.45
C ALA A 58 -21.35 6.78 13.52
N ALA A 59 -22.62 6.51 13.82
CA ALA A 59 -23.49 5.64 13.01
C ALA A 59 -23.72 6.19 11.58
N ALA A 60 -23.87 7.51 11.43
CA ALA A 60 -24.04 8.14 10.13
C ALA A 60 -22.75 8.04 9.30
N VAL A 61 -21.60 8.27 9.94
CA VAL A 61 -20.29 8.13 9.30
C VAL A 61 -20.04 6.69 8.86
N GLU A 62 -20.37 5.71 9.71
CA GLU A 62 -20.26 4.29 9.38
C GLU A 62 -21.13 3.91 8.18
N THR A 63 -22.37 4.38 8.14
CA THR A 63 -23.29 4.14 7.01
C THR A 63 -22.74 4.75 5.72
N CYS A 64 -22.27 6.00 5.76
CA CYS A 64 -21.66 6.64 4.59
C CYS A 64 -20.38 5.95 4.15
N SER A 65 -19.58 5.46 5.11
CA SER A 65 -18.32 4.76 4.85
C SER A 65 -18.56 3.41 4.18
N GLN A 66 -19.55 2.64 4.65
CA GLN A 66 -19.96 1.39 4.04
C GLN A 66 -20.49 1.63 2.62
N ALA A 67 -21.40 2.59 2.43
CA ALA A 67 -21.92 2.93 1.11
C ALA A 67 -20.83 3.37 0.13
N LEU A 68 -19.85 4.16 0.59
CA LEU A 68 -18.71 4.58 -0.24
C LEU A 68 -17.83 3.38 -0.61
N ALA A 69 -17.51 2.52 0.35
CA ALA A 69 -16.69 1.34 0.10
C ALA A 69 -17.38 0.35 -0.86
N ASP A 70 -18.68 0.13 -0.70
CA ASP A 70 -19.48 -0.72 -1.57
C ASP A 70 -19.54 -0.14 -2.99
N ALA A 71 -19.81 1.17 -3.13
CA ALA A 71 -19.83 1.86 -4.41
C ALA A 71 -18.45 1.88 -5.10
N ALA A 72 -17.37 1.86 -4.32
CA ALA A 72 -16.00 1.73 -4.81
C ALA A 72 -15.62 0.26 -5.14
N GLY A 73 -16.48 -0.71 -4.85
CA GLY A 73 -16.25 -2.13 -5.12
C GLY A 73 -15.28 -2.80 -4.15
N VAL A 74 -15.11 -2.25 -2.94
CA VAL A 74 -14.27 -2.85 -1.90
C VAL A 74 -14.83 -4.22 -1.53
N LYS A 75 -13.97 -5.24 -1.63
CA LYS A 75 -14.30 -6.59 -1.17
C LYS A 75 -13.67 -6.83 0.19
N PRO A 76 -14.40 -7.43 1.15
CA PRO A 76 -13.82 -7.77 2.43
C PRO A 76 -12.70 -8.81 2.26
N PRO A 77 -11.65 -8.75 3.11
CA PRO A 77 -10.58 -9.74 3.08
C PRO A 77 -11.13 -11.12 3.42
N SER A 78 -10.61 -12.15 2.75
CA SER A 78 -10.97 -13.52 3.09
C SER A 78 -10.37 -13.90 4.45
N PHE A 79 -11.07 -14.77 5.19
CA PHE A 79 -10.55 -15.30 6.46
C PHE A 79 -9.16 -15.93 6.29
N ALA A 80 -8.96 -16.68 5.20
CA ALA A 80 -7.68 -17.30 4.86
C ALA A 80 -6.56 -16.29 4.58
N ALA A 81 -6.85 -15.09 4.09
CA ALA A 81 -5.85 -14.06 3.90
C ALA A 81 -5.40 -13.44 5.24
N LEU A 82 -6.31 -13.32 6.20
CA LEU A 82 -6.02 -12.77 7.54
C LEU A 82 -5.31 -13.78 8.46
N THR A 83 -5.38 -15.09 8.18
CA THR A 83 -4.66 -16.11 8.95
C THR A 83 -3.18 -16.20 8.58
N GLN A 84 -2.82 -15.81 7.36
CA GLN A 84 -1.46 -15.84 6.83
C GLN A 84 -0.61 -14.71 7.44
N SER A 85 0.69 -14.96 7.61
CA SER A 85 1.66 -13.97 8.08
C SER A 85 1.96 -12.91 6.99
N ALA A 86 2.88 -11.98 7.26
CA ALA A 86 3.30 -10.95 6.31
C ALA A 86 3.81 -11.51 4.97
N LEU A 87 4.33 -12.74 4.97
CA LEU A 87 4.76 -13.44 3.78
C LEU A 87 3.97 -14.74 3.62
N LYS A 88 3.39 -14.94 2.45
CA LYS A 88 2.75 -16.20 2.07
C LYS A 88 3.57 -16.93 1.03
N ALA A 89 3.54 -18.26 1.06
CA ALA A 89 4.13 -19.07 0.01
C ALA A 89 3.36 -18.87 -1.30
N SER A 90 4.07 -18.57 -2.39
CA SER A 90 3.55 -18.69 -3.75
C SER A 90 3.65 -20.14 -4.21
N ALA A 91 2.83 -20.54 -5.19
CA ALA A 91 2.94 -21.83 -5.88
C ALA A 91 4.33 -22.06 -6.51
N SER A 92 5.05 -20.97 -6.84
CA SER A 92 6.43 -20.99 -7.33
C SER A 92 7.49 -21.23 -6.24
N GLY A 93 7.08 -21.36 -4.97
CA GLY A 93 7.97 -21.43 -3.81
C GLY A 93 8.53 -20.07 -3.37
N ALA A 94 8.33 -19.01 -4.15
CA ALA A 94 8.76 -17.65 -3.77
C ALA A 94 7.86 -17.06 -2.66
N ALA A 95 8.45 -16.32 -1.74
CA ALA A 95 7.70 -15.57 -0.73
C ALA A 95 6.99 -14.37 -1.37
N GLN A 96 5.66 -14.28 -1.18
CA GLN A 96 4.85 -13.17 -1.66
C GLN A 96 4.36 -12.31 -0.48
N PRO A 97 4.36 -10.98 -0.60
CA PRO A 97 3.80 -10.11 0.43
C PRO A 97 2.28 -10.34 0.59
N ASN A 98 1.83 -10.46 1.83
CA ASN A 98 0.41 -10.52 2.17
C ASN A 98 -0.16 -9.10 2.33
N ALA A 99 -0.34 -8.42 1.20
CA ALA A 99 -0.74 -7.02 1.15
C ALA A 99 -2.09 -6.72 1.83
N VAL A 100 -2.98 -7.71 1.92
CA VAL A 100 -4.28 -7.60 2.60
C VAL A 100 -4.16 -7.18 4.06
N LEU A 101 -3.06 -7.53 4.74
CA LEU A 101 -2.84 -7.14 6.14
C LEU A 101 -2.72 -5.62 6.31
N LEU A 102 -2.35 -4.88 5.26
CA LEU A 102 -2.29 -3.42 5.33
C LEU A 102 -3.68 -2.79 5.51
N ASP A 103 -4.76 -3.46 5.09
CA ASP A 103 -6.14 -2.98 5.30
C ASP A 103 -6.57 -3.07 6.77
N ALA A 104 -5.83 -3.80 7.61
CA ALA A 104 -6.03 -3.90 9.06
C ALA A 104 -5.16 -2.93 9.87
N LEU A 105 -4.20 -2.23 9.24
CA LEU A 105 -3.47 -1.14 9.89
C LEU A 105 -4.32 0.14 9.93
N PRO A 106 -4.18 1.01 10.95
CA PRO A 106 -4.73 2.36 10.85
C PRO A 106 -4.22 3.04 9.58
N VAL A 107 -5.10 3.70 8.83
CA VAL A 107 -4.81 4.22 7.46
C VAL A 107 -3.48 4.97 7.36
N ARG A 108 -3.14 5.80 8.36
CA ARG A 108 -1.86 6.52 8.41
C ARG A 108 -0.66 5.58 8.36
N HIS A 109 -0.67 4.50 9.14
CA HIS A 109 0.42 3.53 9.15
C HIS A 109 0.48 2.72 7.86
N ALA A 110 -0.68 2.40 7.27
CA ALA A 110 -0.72 1.74 5.97
C ALA A 110 -0.10 2.61 4.86
N LEU A 111 -0.40 3.92 4.82
CA LEU A 111 0.24 4.88 3.92
C LEU A 111 1.75 5.00 4.20
N GLN A 112 2.16 5.00 5.47
CA GLN A 112 3.57 4.99 5.85
C GLN A 112 4.31 3.76 5.32
N VAL A 113 3.68 2.56 5.33
CA VAL A 113 4.25 1.35 4.71
C VAL A 113 4.43 1.51 3.20
N LEU A 114 3.50 2.19 2.52
CA LEU A 114 3.68 2.50 1.10
C LEU A 114 4.86 3.46 0.89
N CYS A 115 4.99 4.51 1.72
CA CYS A 115 6.17 5.38 1.70
C CYS A 115 7.47 4.60 1.95
N MET A 116 7.47 3.65 2.89
CA MET A 116 8.61 2.76 3.14
C MET A 116 8.98 1.95 1.88
N ARG A 117 7.99 1.43 1.14
CA ARG A 117 8.23 0.68 -0.10
C ARG A 117 8.93 1.53 -1.16
N ALA A 118 8.50 2.78 -1.35
CA ALA A 118 9.13 3.71 -2.27
C ALA A 118 10.55 4.08 -1.83
N LEU A 119 10.76 4.43 -0.55
CA LEU A 119 12.10 4.73 -0.05
C LEU A 119 13.06 3.53 -0.08
N SER A 120 12.55 2.30 0.08
CA SER A 120 13.38 1.09 -0.02
C SER A 120 13.87 0.87 -1.46
N PHE A 121 13.03 1.17 -2.45
CA PHE A 121 13.45 1.22 -3.86
C PHE A 121 14.51 2.30 -4.08
N ARG A 122 14.28 3.49 -3.52
CA ARG A 122 15.18 4.66 -3.59
C ARG A 122 16.34 4.65 -2.60
N ARG A 123 16.69 3.52 -2.00
CA ARG A 123 17.65 3.45 -0.87
C ARG A 123 19.02 4.06 -1.17
N ALA A 124 19.51 3.97 -2.40
CA ALA A 124 20.77 4.58 -2.81
C ALA A 124 20.71 6.13 -2.79
N GLU A 125 19.56 6.70 -3.16
CA GLU A 125 19.30 8.14 -3.09
C GLU A 125 19.12 8.58 -1.62
N ALA A 126 18.32 7.85 -0.86
CA ALA A 126 18.02 8.16 0.54
C ALA A 126 19.28 8.18 1.44
N ARG A 127 20.26 7.32 1.17
CA ARG A 127 21.54 7.28 1.92
C ARG A 127 22.47 8.44 1.64
N ARG A 128 22.35 9.06 0.46
CA ARG A 128 23.14 10.24 0.08
C ARG A 128 22.58 11.51 0.73
N LEU A 129 21.42 11.44 1.39
CA LEU A 129 20.85 12.55 2.13
C LEU A 129 21.68 12.82 3.38
N ILE A 130 22.38 13.95 3.34
CA ILE A 130 23.15 14.50 4.47
C ILE A 130 22.34 15.51 5.29
N ASP A 131 21.30 16.11 4.68
CA ASP A 131 20.52 17.15 5.32
C ASP A 131 19.57 16.58 6.40
N LYS A 132 19.64 17.17 7.61
CA LYS A 132 18.84 16.75 8.76
C LYS A 132 17.34 16.97 8.52
N ARG A 133 16.96 18.08 7.87
CA ARG A 133 15.54 18.42 7.67
C ARG A 133 14.86 17.43 6.73
N THR A 134 15.47 17.11 5.60
CA THR A 134 14.94 16.09 4.67
C THR A 134 14.84 14.73 5.35
N ARG A 135 15.85 14.34 6.14
CA ARG A 135 15.81 13.05 6.86
C ARG A 135 14.70 12.99 7.90
N SER A 136 14.49 14.07 8.66
CA SER A 136 13.37 14.18 9.61
C SER A 136 12.02 14.11 8.91
N LEU A 137 11.86 14.81 7.78
CA LEU A 137 10.64 14.79 6.99
C LEU A 137 10.33 13.39 6.44
N LEU A 138 11.33 12.69 5.89
CA LEU A 138 11.15 11.31 5.43
C LEU A 138 10.82 10.35 6.58
N ALA A 139 11.41 10.54 7.76
CA ALA A 139 11.08 9.74 8.93
C ALA A 139 9.65 9.98 9.43
N GLU A 140 9.12 11.19 9.28
CA GLU A 140 7.71 11.48 9.54
C GLU A 140 6.79 10.74 8.56
N TRP A 141 7.14 10.77 7.26
CA TRP A 141 6.37 10.15 6.19
C TRP A 141 6.37 8.62 6.22
N THR A 142 7.39 8.00 6.81
CA THR A 142 7.46 6.54 6.97
C THR A 142 7.17 6.08 8.40
N GLY A 143 7.20 6.95 9.40
CA GLY A 143 7.11 6.56 10.81
C GLY A 143 8.37 5.88 11.35
N VAL A 144 9.43 5.72 10.54
CA VAL A 144 10.69 5.08 10.94
C VAL A 144 11.90 5.87 10.45
N GLY A 145 13.01 5.81 11.17
CA GLY A 145 14.25 6.47 10.75
C GLY A 145 14.75 5.94 9.39
N VAL A 146 15.19 6.85 8.51
CA VAL A 146 15.69 6.53 7.16
C VAL A 146 16.83 5.51 7.20
N ASP A 147 17.73 5.60 8.19
CA ASP A 147 18.83 4.63 8.35
C ASP A 147 18.29 3.23 8.59
N ARG A 148 17.32 3.09 9.51
CA ARG A 148 16.70 1.81 9.84
C ARG A 148 16.06 1.18 8.61
N LEU A 149 15.37 1.98 7.80
CA LEU A 149 14.74 1.50 6.57
C LEU A 149 15.78 1.06 5.54
N THR A 150 16.83 1.87 5.34
CA THR A 150 17.85 1.62 4.32
C THR A 150 18.90 0.58 4.72
N GLN A 151 18.96 0.11 5.98
CA GLN A 151 19.86 -0.94 6.47
C GLN A 151 19.57 -2.38 5.94
N ASP A 152 18.84 -2.52 4.82
CA ASP A 152 18.61 -3.82 4.17
C ASP A 152 19.96 -4.47 3.77
N ALA A 153 20.16 -5.75 4.09
CA ALA A 153 21.38 -6.49 3.78
C ALA A 153 21.61 -6.66 2.26
N HIS A 154 20.57 -6.51 1.43
CA HIS A 154 20.64 -6.74 -0.01
C HIS A 154 20.98 -5.49 -0.83
N LEU A 155 22.12 -4.88 -0.49
CA LEU A 155 22.55 -3.60 -1.08
C LEU A 155 23.05 -3.71 -2.51
N ALA A 156 23.61 -4.86 -2.88
CA ALA A 156 24.04 -5.13 -4.25
C ALA A 156 22.87 -5.08 -5.24
N ASP A 157 21.64 -5.35 -4.78
CA ASP A 157 20.44 -5.38 -5.63
C ASP A 157 19.74 -4.02 -5.72
N ALA A 158 20.42 -2.92 -5.35
CA ALA A 158 19.80 -1.60 -5.34
C ALA A 158 19.61 -1.06 -6.75
N PRO A 159 18.40 -0.55 -7.08
CA PRO A 159 18.21 0.23 -8.29
C PRO A 159 19.22 1.38 -8.37
N ASP A 160 19.86 1.52 -9.53
CA ASP A 160 20.70 2.67 -9.83
C ASP A 160 19.81 3.89 -10.11
N ILE A 161 19.47 4.62 -9.04
CA ILE A 161 18.58 5.78 -9.12
C ILE A 161 19.14 6.88 -10.03
N ALA A 162 20.47 7.04 -10.12
CA ALA A 162 21.06 8.03 -11.02
C ALA A 162 20.82 7.67 -12.49
N ARG A 163 20.92 6.38 -12.82
CA ARG A 163 20.57 5.89 -14.15
C ARG A 163 19.06 5.98 -14.43
N LEU A 164 18.20 5.77 -13.42
CA LEU A 164 16.75 5.93 -13.57
C LEU A 164 16.34 7.39 -13.76
N ALA A 165 16.96 8.32 -13.04
CA ALA A 165 16.75 9.76 -13.23
C ALA A 165 17.09 10.19 -14.66
N THR A 166 18.22 9.72 -15.19
CA THR A 166 18.69 10.09 -16.54
C THR A 166 17.92 9.41 -17.67
N ARG A 167 17.59 8.11 -17.55
CA ARG A 167 16.98 7.33 -18.64
C ARG A 167 15.46 7.26 -18.61
N ALA A 168 14.87 7.39 -17.43
CA ALA A 168 13.43 7.21 -17.23
C ALA A 168 12.76 8.47 -16.65
N ALA A 169 13.50 9.58 -16.52
CA ALA A 169 13.01 10.83 -15.93
C ALA A 169 12.39 10.63 -14.52
N MET A 170 12.96 9.71 -13.73
CA MET A 170 12.54 9.51 -12.35
C MET A 170 12.78 10.78 -11.54
N PRO A 171 11.75 11.37 -10.90
CA PRO A 171 11.89 12.60 -10.13
C PRO A 171 12.74 12.35 -8.87
N PRO A 172 13.53 13.32 -8.39
CA PRO A 172 14.29 13.19 -7.16
C PRO A 172 13.36 13.22 -5.93
N LEU A 173 13.83 12.69 -4.79
CA LEU A 173 13.09 12.68 -3.51
C LEU A 173 12.65 14.08 -3.06
N THR A 174 13.43 15.11 -3.37
CA THR A 174 13.12 16.50 -3.01
C THR A 174 11.92 17.07 -3.78
N ALA A 175 11.50 16.43 -4.87
CA ALA A 175 10.34 16.82 -5.66
C ALA A 175 9.06 16.07 -5.25
N LEU A 176 9.14 15.13 -4.30
CA LEU A 176 8.01 14.35 -3.84
C LEU A 176 7.50 14.87 -2.50
N ASP A 177 6.19 14.77 -2.30
CA ASP A 177 5.57 14.84 -0.97
C ASP A 177 5.21 13.42 -0.46
N ALA A 178 4.62 13.34 0.74
CA ALA A 178 4.21 12.08 1.33
C ALA A 178 3.21 11.31 0.46
N ASN A 179 2.28 12.00 -0.21
CA ASN A 179 1.24 11.36 -1.00
C ASN A 179 1.81 10.80 -2.31
N ALA A 180 2.63 11.58 -3.02
CA ALA A 180 3.33 11.13 -4.21
C ALA A 180 4.24 9.93 -3.91
N LEU A 181 4.91 9.94 -2.75
CA LEU A 181 5.73 8.83 -2.29
C LEU A 181 4.90 7.57 -1.95
N ALA A 182 3.73 7.73 -1.33
CA ALA A 182 2.81 6.62 -1.07
C ALA A 182 2.22 6.04 -2.37
N VAL A 183 1.87 6.89 -3.34
CA VAL A 183 1.42 6.47 -4.68
C VAL A 183 2.51 5.66 -5.39
N GLU A 184 3.76 6.13 -5.35
CA GLU A 184 4.90 5.40 -5.91
C GLU A 184 5.08 4.04 -5.23
N GLY A 185 4.98 3.99 -3.90
CA GLY A 185 5.07 2.76 -3.12
C GLY A 185 3.95 1.77 -3.44
N CYS A 186 2.73 2.26 -3.64
CA CYS A 186 1.59 1.46 -4.08
C CYS A 186 1.85 0.87 -5.47
N ALA A 187 2.33 1.66 -6.42
CA ALA A 187 2.64 1.20 -7.77
C ALA A 187 3.71 0.10 -7.76
N LEU A 188 4.76 0.25 -6.97
CA LEU A 188 5.80 -0.78 -6.77
C LEU A 188 5.25 -2.06 -6.14
N LEU A 189 4.40 -1.93 -5.10
CA LEU A 189 3.77 -3.08 -4.45
C LEU A 189 2.85 -3.85 -5.41
N LEU A 190 2.01 -3.14 -6.16
CA LEU A 190 1.11 -3.74 -7.16
C LEU A 190 1.89 -4.42 -8.30
N ARG A 191 2.99 -3.81 -8.75
CA ARG A 191 3.91 -4.41 -9.74
C ARG A 191 4.48 -5.74 -9.25
N ASP A 192 4.96 -5.79 -8.00
CA ASP A 192 5.56 -7.00 -7.44
C ASP A 192 4.49 -8.10 -7.22
N LEU A 193 3.28 -7.72 -6.79
CA LEU A 193 2.13 -8.62 -6.69
C LEU A 193 1.66 -9.15 -8.06
N GLY A 194 1.72 -8.32 -9.10
CA GLY A 194 1.37 -8.67 -10.48
C GLY A 194 2.38 -9.61 -11.12
N SER A 195 3.67 -9.36 -10.90
CA SER A 195 4.75 -10.22 -11.39
C SER A 195 4.66 -11.64 -10.82
N ALA A 196 4.30 -11.79 -9.54
CA ALA A 196 4.05 -13.09 -8.93
C ALA A 196 2.86 -13.84 -9.56
N SER A 197 1.80 -13.12 -9.94
CA SER A 197 0.61 -13.68 -10.59
C SER A 197 0.88 -14.07 -12.06
N ALA A 198 1.71 -13.30 -12.77
CA ALA A 198 2.10 -13.60 -14.16
C ALA A 198 3.02 -14.82 -14.23
N ALA A 199 3.95 -14.98 -13.28
CA ALA A 199 4.77 -16.19 -13.15
C ALA A 199 3.91 -17.45 -12.89
N GLN A 200 2.76 -17.30 -12.24
CA GLN A 200 1.79 -18.39 -12.02
C GLN A 200 1.00 -18.71 -13.29
N GLY A 201 0.50 -17.70 -14.02
CA GLY A 201 -0.24 -17.90 -15.27
C GLY A 201 0.59 -18.47 -16.43
N MET A 202 1.92 -18.30 -16.41
CA MET A 202 2.80 -18.86 -17.44
C MET A 202 2.99 -20.38 -17.32
N HIS A 203 2.70 -20.97 -16.15
CA HIS A 203 2.64 -22.43 -15.97
C HIS A 203 1.30 -23.04 -16.39
N ASP A 204 0.24 -22.23 -16.51
CA ASP A 204 -1.13 -22.69 -16.80
C ASP A 204 -1.68 -22.25 -18.18
N ALA A 205 -0.94 -21.43 -18.95
CA ALA A 205 -1.43 -20.86 -20.20
C ALA A 205 -1.09 -21.70 -21.45
N GLN A 206 -1.90 -22.74 -21.65
CA GLN A 206 -2.26 -23.31 -22.96
C GLN A 206 -3.65 -22.82 -23.43
N GLY A 207 -4.14 -21.69 -22.92
CA GLY A 207 -5.45 -21.09 -23.25
C GLY A 207 -5.31 -19.65 -23.73
N MET A 208 -5.70 -19.40 -24.97
CA MET A 208 -5.48 -18.17 -25.73
C MET A 208 -6.66 -17.18 -25.63
N TYR A 209 -6.34 -15.88 -25.61
CA TYR A 209 -7.17 -14.68 -25.87
C TYR A 209 -8.33 -14.29 -24.92
N ALA A 210 -8.05 -13.38 -23.97
CA ALA A 210 -8.94 -12.26 -23.56
C ALA A 210 -8.27 -11.43 -22.43
N GLY A 211 -7.41 -10.45 -22.76
CA GLY A 211 -6.40 -9.98 -21.80
C GLY A 211 -6.34 -8.51 -21.36
N GLN A 212 -7.14 -7.58 -21.89
CA GLN A 212 -6.92 -6.15 -21.61
C GLN A 212 -7.94 -5.48 -20.68
N ALA A 213 -9.20 -5.94 -20.63
CA ALA A 213 -10.19 -5.38 -19.71
C ALA A 213 -10.13 -5.96 -18.28
N GLY A 214 -9.52 -7.15 -18.12
CA GLY A 214 -9.42 -7.85 -16.83
C GLY A 214 -8.27 -7.40 -15.92
N HIS A 215 -7.25 -6.72 -16.47
CA HIS A 215 -6.05 -6.34 -15.72
C HIS A 215 -6.33 -5.26 -14.67
N VAL A 216 -7.17 -4.27 -15.00
CA VAL A 216 -7.51 -3.16 -14.10
C VAL A 216 -8.43 -3.62 -12.95
N ALA A 217 -9.35 -4.56 -13.21
CA ALA A 217 -10.21 -5.14 -12.18
C ALA A 217 -9.45 -6.11 -11.23
N GLY A 218 -8.40 -6.79 -11.74
CA GLY A 218 -7.53 -7.66 -10.93
C GLY A 218 -6.58 -6.90 -10.00
N GLU A 219 -6.15 -5.69 -10.37
CA GLU A 219 -5.31 -4.82 -9.55
C GLU A 219 -6.07 -4.20 -8.36
N ALA A 220 -7.34 -3.84 -8.56
CA ALA A 220 -8.20 -3.28 -7.50
C ALA A 220 -8.47 -4.26 -6.34
N ASN A 221 -8.24 -5.57 -6.54
CA ASN A 221 -8.63 -6.60 -5.58
C ASN A 221 -7.52 -7.01 -4.59
N ARG A 222 -6.34 -6.37 -4.63
CA ARG A 222 -5.18 -6.80 -3.80
C ARG A 222 -4.95 -5.95 -2.54
N LEU A 223 -5.51 -4.75 -2.50
CA LEU A 223 -5.46 -3.76 -1.41
C LEU A 223 -6.78 -2.95 -1.37
N PRO A 224 -7.95 -3.61 -1.33
CA PRO A 224 -9.20 -2.96 -1.70
C PRO A 224 -9.54 -1.76 -0.78
N LEU A 225 -9.28 -1.86 0.53
CA LEU A 225 -9.63 -0.78 1.46
C LEU A 225 -8.58 0.33 1.45
N LEU A 226 -7.30 0.00 1.60
CA LEU A 226 -6.19 0.98 1.58
C LEU A 226 -6.15 1.78 0.29
N ARG A 227 -6.57 1.18 -0.83
CA ARG A 227 -6.65 1.85 -2.13
C ARG A 227 -7.50 3.13 -2.07
N LEU A 228 -8.50 3.20 -1.20
CA LEU A 228 -9.35 4.38 -1.05
C LEU A 228 -8.60 5.57 -0.45
N ALA A 229 -7.50 5.37 0.27
CA ALA A 229 -6.68 6.44 0.84
C ALA A 229 -5.79 7.13 -0.21
N LEU A 230 -5.72 6.58 -1.43
CA LEU A 230 -4.97 7.11 -2.55
C LEU A 230 -5.93 7.62 -3.63
N PRO A 231 -5.48 8.54 -4.51
CA PRO A 231 -6.30 9.07 -5.60
C PRO A 231 -7.00 7.97 -6.41
N ARG A 232 -8.30 8.12 -6.68
CA ARG A 232 -9.13 7.15 -7.41
C ARG A 232 -8.53 6.78 -8.77
N VAL A 233 -7.97 7.76 -9.48
CA VAL A 233 -7.12 7.50 -10.64
C VAL A 233 -5.68 7.53 -10.14
N LEU A 234 -5.06 6.36 -9.97
CA LEU A 234 -3.66 6.29 -9.59
C LEU A 234 -2.81 6.69 -10.80
N PRO A 235 -2.01 7.77 -10.71
CA PRO A 235 -1.05 8.05 -11.77
C PRO A 235 0.02 6.96 -11.71
N ALA A 236 0.11 6.14 -12.76
CA ALA A 236 1.25 5.25 -12.93
C ALA A 236 2.49 6.14 -13.15
N PRO A 237 3.53 6.08 -12.30
CA PRO A 237 4.72 6.88 -12.51
C PRO A 237 5.34 6.52 -13.86
N ALA A 238 5.42 7.48 -14.79
CA ALA A 238 5.88 7.22 -16.16
C ALA A 238 7.27 6.55 -16.19
N TRP A 239 8.13 6.92 -15.23
CA TRP A 239 9.45 6.33 -15.08
C TRP A 239 9.38 4.83 -14.75
N LEU A 240 8.37 4.37 -14.00
CA LEU A 240 8.24 2.96 -13.59
C LEU A 240 7.91 2.06 -14.78
N ALA A 241 7.13 2.56 -15.75
CA ALA A 241 6.84 1.84 -16.99
C ALA A 241 8.09 1.64 -17.88
N ALA A 242 9.09 2.50 -17.73
CA ALA A 242 10.36 2.41 -18.47
C ALA A 242 11.40 1.50 -17.76
N VAL A 243 11.07 0.91 -16.62
CA VAL A 243 11.98 0.09 -15.80
C VAL A 243 11.61 -1.38 -15.89
N PRO A 244 12.58 -2.30 -16.09
CA PRO A 244 12.31 -3.73 -16.08
C PRO A 244 11.65 -4.18 -14.77
N THR A 245 10.61 -5.01 -14.86
CA THR A 245 9.90 -5.55 -13.68
C THR A 245 10.79 -6.40 -12.77
N ALA A 246 11.87 -6.98 -13.32
CA ALA A 246 12.87 -7.72 -12.56
C ALA A 246 13.70 -6.84 -11.61
N LEU A 247 13.79 -5.52 -11.87
CA LEU A 247 14.55 -4.61 -11.01
C LEU A 247 13.82 -4.43 -9.67
N ASP A 248 14.50 -4.81 -8.59
CA ASP A 248 13.95 -4.80 -7.23
C ASP A 248 12.70 -5.71 -7.07
N ALA A 249 12.62 -6.79 -7.86
CA ALA A 249 11.49 -7.74 -7.80
C ALA A 249 11.17 -8.29 -6.40
N PRO A 250 12.15 -8.66 -5.53
CA PRO A 250 11.86 -9.10 -4.17
C PRO A 250 11.61 -7.94 -3.20
N GLY A 251 11.60 -6.67 -3.66
CA GLY A 251 11.59 -5.49 -2.80
C GLY A 251 10.39 -5.44 -1.85
N SER A 252 9.18 -5.75 -2.34
CA SER A 252 8.00 -5.82 -1.47
C SER A 252 8.07 -6.97 -0.47
N ALA A 253 8.54 -8.16 -0.88
CA ALA A 253 8.69 -9.28 0.04
C ALA A 253 9.73 -8.98 1.14
N ARG A 254 10.86 -8.34 0.78
CA ARG A 254 11.89 -7.91 1.74
C ARG A 254 11.35 -6.88 2.74
N LEU A 255 10.53 -5.93 2.28
CA LEU A 255 9.87 -4.99 3.20
C LEU A 255 8.93 -5.73 4.16
N PHE A 256 8.05 -6.59 3.63
CA PHE A 256 7.08 -7.34 4.44
C PHE A 256 7.73 -8.25 5.47
N ALA A 257 8.87 -8.86 5.14
CA ALA A 257 9.67 -9.65 6.08
C ALA A 257 10.14 -8.85 7.31
N ARG A 258 10.22 -7.52 7.19
CA ARG A 258 10.75 -6.61 8.22
C ARG A 258 9.66 -5.82 8.93
N LEU A 259 8.39 -5.94 8.54
CA LEU A 259 7.32 -5.09 9.08
C LEU A 259 7.11 -5.29 10.58
N SER A 260 7.27 -6.51 11.11
CA SER A 260 7.20 -6.76 12.56
C SER A 260 8.26 -5.98 13.34
N ASP A 261 9.45 -5.83 12.77
CA ASP A 261 10.53 -5.08 13.41
C ASP A 261 10.34 -3.58 13.23
N LEU A 262 9.99 -3.15 12.02
CA LEU A 262 9.81 -1.74 11.67
C LEU A 262 8.61 -1.11 12.40
N LEU A 263 7.55 -1.89 12.63
CA LEU A 263 6.30 -1.51 13.30
C LEU A 263 6.02 -2.44 14.49
N PRO A 264 6.81 -2.36 15.58
CA PRO A 264 6.70 -3.30 16.71
C PRO A 264 5.33 -3.29 17.38
N GLU A 265 4.64 -2.15 17.38
CA GLU A 265 3.27 -2.01 17.90
C GLU A 265 2.22 -2.80 17.09
N PHE A 266 2.56 -3.17 15.85
CA PHE A 266 1.74 -4.00 14.96
C PHE A 266 2.39 -5.35 14.64
N ALA A 267 3.43 -5.78 15.38
CA ALA A 267 4.12 -7.05 15.12
C ALA A 267 3.16 -8.26 15.16
N TRP A 268 2.14 -8.20 16.03
CA TRP A 268 1.09 -9.20 16.12
C TRP A 268 0.33 -9.44 14.81
N LEU A 269 0.28 -8.45 13.90
CA LEU A 269 -0.42 -8.54 12.62
C LEU A 269 0.44 -9.22 11.54
N PHE A 270 1.77 -9.11 11.66
CA PHE A 270 2.72 -9.51 10.61
C PHE A 270 3.44 -10.84 10.88
N GLY A 271 3.44 -11.31 12.14
CA GLY A 271 4.05 -12.58 12.55
C GLY A 271 3.26 -13.83 12.23
#